data_AF-A0A124GG90-F1
#
_entry.id   AF-A0A124GG90-F1
#
_cell.length_a   1.000
_cell.length_b   1.000
_cell.length_c   1.000
_cell.angle_alpha   90.00
_cell.angle_beta   90.00
_cell.angle_gamma   90.00
#
_symmetry.space_group_name_H-M   'P 1'
#
loop_
_entity.id
_entity.type
_entity.pdbx_description
1 polymer ?
#
loop_
_entity_poly.entity_id
_entity_poly.type
_entity_poly.pdbx_seq_one_letter_code
_entity_poly.pdbx_strand_id
1 'polypeptide(L)'
;MVRRFGFGAAIAISILVAGGDAFAQCTREGEELCQDGQTYRCEKAGSELAPIFQNVPCTVNVPSLAGTWVGDGHQSPAGASGADWSIAMTISDSGASIDYPSLGCGGTLGEISRDGTSAQYRESITYGRDKCIDGGTITVRYVNGNLAWSWFGEAQGEQYNAIAVLARQ
;
A
#
# COMPACT_ATOMS: atom_id res chain seq x y z
N MET A 1 14.49 -71.36 -10.82
CA MET A 1 14.34 -70.51 -9.62
C MET A 1 14.92 -69.15 -9.96
N VAL A 2 14.06 -68.18 -10.29
CA VAL A 2 14.44 -66.90 -10.91
C VAL A 2 14.77 -65.87 -9.82
N ARG A 3 15.98 -65.28 -9.87
CA ARG A 3 16.41 -64.18 -8.99
C ARG A 3 15.75 -62.88 -9.48
N ARG A 4 14.97 -62.23 -8.60
CA ARG A 4 14.36 -60.91 -8.82
C ARG A 4 15.45 -59.83 -8.79
N PHE A 5 15.55 -59.05 -9.87
CA PHE A 5 16.30 -57.79 -9.91
C PHE A 5 15.46 -56.69 -9.27
N GLY A 6 16.04 -55.97 -8.31
CA GLY A 6 15.42 -54.83 -7.65
C GLY A 6 15.50 -53.59 -8.55
N PHE A 7 14.36 -52.94 -8.77
CA PHE A 7 14.30 -51.57 -9.30
C PHE A 7 14.36 -50.61 -8.12
N GLY A 8 15.54 -50.05 -7.86
CA GLY A 8 15.69 -48.88 -7.01
C GLY A 8 15.37 -47.64 -7.83
N ALA A 9 14.21 -47.03 -7.61
CA ALA A 9 13.88 -45.73 -8.16
C ALA A 9 14.76 -44.67 -7.48
N ALA A 10 15.71 -44.10 -8.22
CA ALA A 10 16.46 -42.93 -7.78
C ALA A 10 15.54 -41.71 -7.87
N ILE A 11 15.00 -41.27 -6.73
CA ILE A 11 14.30 -40.00 -6.59
C ILE A 11 15.36 -38.91 -6.61
N ALA A 12 15.41 -38.11 -7.68
CA ALA A 12 16.22 -36.91 -7.73
C ALA A 12 15.64 -35.90 -6.73
N ILE A 13 16.35 -35.68 -5.63
CA ILE A 13 16.04 -34.65 -4.64
C ILE A 13 16.49 -33.32 -5.24
N SER A 14 15.53 -32.54 -5.74
CA SER A 14 15.75 -31.16 -6.16
C SER A 14 16.05 -30.32 -4.91
N ILE A 15 17.31 -29.92 -4.74
CA ILE A 15 17.74 -29.01 -3.69
C ILE A 15 17.28 -27.61 -4.07
N LEU A 16 16.22 -27.10 -3.43
CA LEU A 16 15.86 -25.69 -3.46
C LEU A 16 16.84 -24.94 -2.56
N VAL A 17 17.83 -24.28 -3.16
CA VAL A 17 18.67 -23.32 -2.45
C VAL A 17 17.87 -22.03 -2.30
N ALA A 18 17.22 -21.84 -1.14
CA ALA A 18 16.66 -20.56 -0.74
C ALA A 18 17.74 -19.78 0.02
N GLY A 19 18.41 -18.85 -0.65
CA GLY A 19 19.49 -18.06 -0.06
C GLY A 19 20.00 -16.98 -1.00
N GLY A 20 19.26 -15.88 -1.06
CA GLY A 20 19.59 -14.67 -1.79
C GLY A 20 18.33 -13.83 -1.94
N ASP A 21 18.40 -12.52 -1.67
CA ASP A 21 17.32 -11.59 -1.93
C ASP A 21 16.77 -11.86 -3.34
N ALA A 22 15.46 -12.06 -3.44
CA ALA A 22 14.85 -12.53 -4.67
C ALA A 22 15.10 -11.49 -5.77
N PHE A 23 16.07 -11.76 -6.63
CA PHE A 23 16.33 -10.88 -7.77
C PHE A 23 15.07 -10.84 -8.63
N ALA A 24 14.67 -9.64 -9.04
CA ALA A 24 13.60 -9.49 -10.02
C ALA A 24 14.00 -10.29 -11.27
N GLN A 25 13.19 -11.27 -11.64
CA GLN A 25 13.51 -12.18 -12.73
C GLN A 25 13.14 -11.55 -14.06
N CYS A 26 14.04 -11.63 -15.04
CA CYS A 26 13.76 -11.19 -16.39
C CYS A 26 12.67 -12.05 -17.03
N THR A 27 11.61 -11.42 -17.55
CA THR A 27 10.52 -12.09 -18.26
C THR A 27 10.58 -11.87 -19.76
N ARG A 28 11.19 -10.78 -20.22
CA ARG A 28 11.37 -10.46 -21.63
C ARG A 28 12.67 -9.69 -21.91
N GLU A 29 13.21 -9.89 -23.11
CA GLU A 29 14.34 -9.10 -23.61
C GLU A 29 13.90 -7.63 -23.80
N GLY A 30 14.73 -6.70 -23.30
CA GLY A 30 14.47 -5.26 -23.29
C GLY A 30 13.64 -4.75 -22.11
N GLU A 31 13.15 -5.61 -21.21
CA GLU A 31 12.53 -5.19 -19.95
C GLU A 31 13.53 -4.47 -19.05
N GLU A 32 13.07 -3.41 -18.39
CA GLU A 32 13.85 -2.71 -17.37
C GLU A 32 13.36 -3.09 -15.98
N LEU A 33 14.29 -3.44 -15.10
CA LEU A 33 14.05 -3.79 -13.71
C LEU A 33 14.77 -2.76 -12.84
N CYS A 34 14.10 -2.32 -11.78
CA CYS A 34 14.74 -1.50 -10.77
C CYS A 34 15.08 -2.37 -9.55
N GLN A 35 16.37 -2.51 -9.26
CA GLN A 35 16.85 -3.26 -8.09
C GLN A 35 17.89 -2.43 -7.36
N ASP A 36 17.73 -2.29 -6.04
CA ASP A 36 18.67 -1.55 -5.18
C ASP A 36 18.99 -0.13 -5.69
N GLY A 37 17.99 0.51 -6.31
CA GLY A 37 18.12 1.87 -6.86
C GLY A 37 18.90 1.94 -8.17
N GLN A 38 19.12 0.81 -8.85
CA GLN A 38 19.83 0.72 -10.11
C GLN A 38 19.00 0.01 -11.19
N THR A 39 19.03 0.55 -12.40
CA THR A 39 18.36 -0.03 -13.56
C THR A 39 19.17 -1.21 -14.08
N TYR A 40 18.48 -2.32 -14.28
CA TYR A 40 18.95 -3.48 -15.02
C TYR A 40 18.08 -3.61 -16.27
N ARG A 41 18.71 -3.86 -17.42
CA ARG A 41 17.99 -4.20 -18.65
C ARG A 41 18.15 -5.69 -18.92
N CYS A 42 17.04 -6.36 -19.18
CA CYS A 42 17.03 -7.78 -19.49
C CYS A 42 17.56 -8.00 -20.90
N GLU A 43 18.73 -8.63 -21.03
CA GLU A 43 19.39 -8.90 -22.31
C GLU A 43 19.64 -10.39 -22.49
N LYS A 44 19.70 -10.84 -23.73
CA LYS A 44 20.20 -12.18 -24.03
C LYS A 44 21.72 -12.23 -23.89
N ALA A 45 22.20 -13.05 -22.96
CA ALA A 45 23.59 -13.45 -22.84
C ALA A 45 23.71 -14.92 -23.31
N GLY A 46 23.75 -15.11 -24.63
CA GLY A 46 23.72 -16.45 -25.23
C GLY A 46 22.32 -17.09 -25.15
N SER A 47 22.20 -18.23 -24.48
CA SER A 47 20.91 -18.92 -24.26
C SER A 47 20.17 -18.44 -23.01
N GLU A 48 20.79 -17.59 -22.19
CA GLU A 48 20.23 -17.08 -20.95
C GLU A 48 19.69 -15.65 -21.14
N LEU A 49 18.55 -15.36 -20.51
CA LEU A 49 18.03 -14.02 -20.37
C LEU A 49 18.41 -13.51 -18.97
N ALA A 50 19.29 -12.52 -18.91
CA ALA A 50 19.86 -12.05 -17.66
C ALA A 50 19.67 -10.53 -17.48
N PRO A 51 19.49 -10.05 -16.24
CA PRO A 51 19.48 -8.63 -15.95
C PRO A 51 20.90 -8.06 -16.04
N ILE A 52 21.13 -7.16 -17.00
CA ILE A 52 22.41 -6.50 -17.20
C ILE A 52 22.36 -5.11 -16.57
N PHE A 53 23.27 -4.85 -15.64
CA PHE A 53 23.41 -3.56 -14.97
C PHE A 53 23.66 -2.43 -15.98
N GLN A 54 22.83 -1.38 -15.94
CA GLN A 54 22.93 -0.26 -16.88
C GLN A 54 23.71 0.93 -16.32
N ASN A 55 24.09 0.91 -15.03
CA ASN A 55 24.69 2.07 -14.36
C ASN A 55 23.81 3.33 -14.45
N VAL A 56 22.50 3.13 -14.49
CA VAL A 56 21.49 4.19 -14.49
C VAL A 56 20.75 4.08 -13.16
N PRO A 57 20.69 5.16 -12.35
CA PRO A 57 19.87 5.15 -11.16
C PRO A 57 18.39 4.96 -11.52
N CYS A 58 17.69 4.17 -10.74
CA CYS A 58 16.24 4.11 -10.75
C CYS A 58 15.73 4.28 -9.33
N THR A 59 14.44 4.56 -9.22
CA THR A 59 13.76 4.54 -7.93
C THR A 59 12.74 3.42 -7.99
N VAL A 60 12.88 2.40 -7.13
CA VAL A 60 11.77 1.50 -6.87
C VAL A 60 10.73 2.35 -6.18
N ASN A 61 9.71 2.78 -6.92
CA ASN A 61 8.59 3.47 -6.32
C ASN A 61 7.72 2.40 -5.64
N VAL A 62 8.27 1.77 -4.59
CA VAL A 62 7.50 0.89 -3.72
C VAL A 62 6.43 1.80 -3.12
N PRO A 63 5.15 1.56 -3.42
CA PRO A 63 4.07 2.30 -2.79
C PRO A 63 4.31 2.34 -1.29
N SER A 64 4.53 3.53 -0.75
CA SER A 64 4.58 3.72 0.69
C SER A 64 3.35 4.49 1.10
N LEU A 65 2.60 3.93 2.04
CA LEU A 65 1.52 4.64 2.71
C LEU A 65 2.09 5.68 3.68
N ALA A 66 3.32 5.50 4.18
CA ALA A 66 3.91 6.43 5.12
C ALA A 66 4.12 7.81 4.48
N GLY A 67 3.83 8.87 5.24
CA GLY A 67 3.87 10.26 4.81
C GLY A 67 2.65 11.06 5.22
N THR A 68 2.66 12.33 4.85
CA THR A 68 1.53 13.25 5.01
C THR A 68 0.80 13.37 3.68
N TRP A 69 -0.52 13.24 3.74
CA TRP A 69 -1.42 13.16 2.60
C TRP A 69 -2.55 14.15 2.77
N VAL A 70 -2.75 15.00 1.77
CA VAL A 70 -3.71 16.10 1.82
C VAL A 70 -4.65 16.09 0.63
N GLY A 71 -5.88 16.55 0.84
CA GLY A 71 -6.90 16.67 -0.21
C GLY A 71 -8.23 17.09 0.39
N ASP A 72 -9.25 17.21 -0.45
CA ASP A 72 -10.60 17.54 -0.01
C ASP A 72 -11.49 16.30 -0.10
N GLY A 73 -12.21 16.01 0.98
CA GLY A 73 -13.19 14.94 1.06
C GLY A 73 -14.58 15.43 0.69
N HIS A 74 -15.37 14.55 0.08
CA HIS A 74 -16.79 14.76 -0.18
C HIS A 74 -17.62 13.75 0.60
N GLN A 75 -18.51 14.25 1.46
CA GLN A 75 -19.38 13.49 2.35
C GLN A 75 -20.81 13.41 1.83
N SER A 76 -21.40 12.22 1.91
CA SER A 76 -22.81 11.96 1.67
C SER A 76 -23.40 11.16 2.84
N PRO A 77 -24.54 11.58 3.42
CA PRO A 77 -25.19 12.88 3.20
C PRO A 77 -24.33 14.04 3.71
N ALA A 78 -24.65 15.26 3.27
CA ALA A 78 -23.96 16.45 3.73
C ALA A 78 -24.19 16.66 5.24
N GLY A 79 -23.14 17.04 5.96
CA GLY A 79 -23.24 17.41 7.38
C GLY A 79 -23.67 18.86 7.56
N ALA A 80 -23.77 19.30 8.82
CA ALA A 80 -24.13 20.68 9.17
C ALA A 80 -23.17 21.73 8.59
N SER A 81 -21.90 21.35 8.37
CA SER A 81 -20.84 22.20 7.81
C SER A 81 -20.74 22.10 6.28
N GLY A 82 -21.64 21.37 5.61
CA GLY A 82 -21.60 21.09 4.18
C GLY A 82 -21.13 19.68 3.84
N ALA A 83 -20.93 19.42 2.54
CA ALA A 83 -20.48 18.13 2.03
C ALA A 83 -18.95 18.06 1.90
N ASP A 84 -18.27 19.20 1.73
CA ASP A 84 -16.85 19.23 1.37
C ASP A 84 -15.98 19.80 2.50
N TRP A 85 -14.86 19.15 2.77
CA TRP A 85 -13.91 19.56 3.81
C TRP A 85 -12.49 19.06 3.56
N SER A 86 -11.51 19.82 4.03
CA SER A 86 -10.09 19.51 3.84
C SER A 86 -9.64 18.40 4.78
N ILE A 87 -8.73 17.54 4.30
CA ILE A 87 -8.14 16.41 5.01
C ILE A 87 -6.62 16.57 5.05
N ALA A 88 -6.03 16.32 6.21
CA ALA A 88 -4.60 16.08 6.34
C ALA A 88 -4.37 14.80 7.16
N MET A 89 -3.94 13.73 6.50
CA MET A 89 -3.68 12.44 7.12
C MET A 89 -2.18 12.19 7.18
N THR A 90 -1.66 11.81 8.35
CA THR A 90 -0.26 11.41 8.51
C THR A 90 -0.18 9.94 8.89
N ILE A 91 0.65 9.18 8.18
CA ILE A 91 0.91 7.76 8.42
C ILE A 91 2.40 7.58 8.68
N SER A 92 2.76 6.93 9.77
CA SER A 92 4.16 6.64 10.15
C SER A 92 4.29 5.26 10.79
N ASP A 93 5.51 4.81 11.03
CA ASP A 93 5.79 3.57 11.77
C ASP A 93 5.32 3.65 13.23
N SER A 94 5.19 4.85 13.79
CA SER A 94 4.75 5.08 15.17
C SER A 94 3.23 5.20 15.33
N GLY A 95 2.48 5.18 14.21
CA GLY A 95 1.04 5.34 14.19
C GLY A 95 0.57 6.30 13.11
N ALA A 96 -0.75 6.55 13.09
CA ALA A 96 -1.39 7.44 12.14
C ALA A 96 -2.33 8.44 12.84
N SER A 97 -2.47 9.61 12.23
CA SER A 97 -3.36 10.69 12.68
C SER A 97 -4.08 11.31 11.49
N ILE A 98 -5.17 12.01 11.78
CA ILE A 98 -5.93 12.74 10.77
C ILE A 98 -6.45 14.04 11.36
N ASP A 99 -6.33 15.10 10.58
CA ASP A 99 -6.89 16.41 10.85
C ASP A 99 -7.88 16.76 9.74
N TYR A 100 -8.94 17.47 10.14
CA TYR A 100 -9.92 18.06 9.23
C TYR A 100 -9.89 19.59 9.40
N PRO A 101 -8.88 20.30 8.83
CA PRO A 101 -8.60 21.69 9.16
C PRO A 101 -9.79 22.65 8.97
N SER A 102 -10.54 22.50 7.88
CA SER A 102 -11.71 23.32 7.57
C SER A 102 -12.87 23.14 8.57
N LEU A 103 -12.91 22.00 9.26
CA LEU A 103 -13.87 21.74 10.35
C LEU A 103 -13.29 22.12 11.71
N GLY A 104 -11.96 22.09 11.86
CA GLY A 104 -11.28 22.35 13.12
C GLY A 104 -11.53 21.24 14.13
N CYS A 105 -11.40 19.99 13.68
CA CYS A 105 -11.43 18.77 14.47
C CYS A 105 -10.38 17.79 13.93
N GLY A 106 -10.05 16.75 14.70
CA GLY A 106 -9.07 15.75 14.29
C GLY A 106 -8.81 14.72 15.38
N GLY A 107 -7.96 13.75 15.08
CA GLY A 107 -7.83 12.55 15.90
C GLY A 107 -6.67 11.63 15.56
N THR A 108 -6.66 10.51 16.26
CA THR A 108 -5.71 9.41 16.04
C THR A 108 -6.39 8.27 15.29
N LEU A 109 -5.60 7.50 14.55
CA LEU A 109 -6.05 6.38 13.75
C LEU A 109 -5.44 5.08 14.27
N GLY A 110 -6.29 4.22 14.86
CA GLY A 110 -5.91 2.87 15.27
C GLY A 110 -5.91 1.93 14.08
N GLU A 111 -4.77 1.35 13.73
CA GLU A 111 -4.66 0.43 12.60
C GLU A 111 -5.49 -0.85 12.84
N ILE A 112 -6.35 -1.19 11.88
CA ILE A 112 -7.12 -2.44 11.84
C ILE A 112 -6.40 -3.47 10.98
N SER A 113 -5.87 -3.05 9.83
CA SER A 113 -5.14 -3.91 8.89
C SER A 113 -4.26 -3.09 7.96
N ARG A 114 -3.18 -3.70 7.46
CA ARG A 114 -2.26 -3.10 6.50
C ARG A 114 -1.67 -4.15 5.56
N ASP A 115 -1.49 -3.77 4.31
CA ASP A 115 -0.59 -4.40 3.34
C ASP A 115 0.29 -3.32 2.67
N GLY A 116 1.09 -3.70 1.67
CA GLY A 116 2.03 -2.79 1.01
C GLY A 116 1.38 -1.60 0.29
N THR A 117 0.10 -1.68 -0.07
CA THR A 117 -0.61 -0.67 -0.86
C THR A 117 -1.93 -0.21 -0.23
N SER A 118 -2.39 -0.84 0.85
CA SER A 118 -3.68 -0.56 1.47
C SER A 118 -3.58 -0.60 2.99
N ALA A 119 -4.40 0.21 3.66
CA ALA A 119 -4.58 0.12 5.11
C ALA A 119 -6.01 0.48 5.51
N GLN A 120 -6.45 -0.06 6.65
CA GLN A 120 -7.71 0.30 7.30
C GLN A 120 -7.45 0.78 8.71
N TYR A 121 -8.17 1.82 9.13
CA TYR A 121 -8.03 2.42 10.44
C TYR A 121 -9.39 2.64 11.10
N ARG A 122 -9.43 2.48 12.42
CA ARG A 122 -10.49 2.98 13.28
C ARG A 122 -10.12 4.40 13.72
N GLU A 123 -10.97 5.35 13.44
CA GLU A 123 -10.80 6.73 13.89
C GLU A 123 -11.18 6.91 15.37
N SER A 124 -10.47 7.82 16.05
CA SER A 124 -10.85 8.35 17.35
C SER A 124 -10.59 9.86 17.37
N ILE A 125 -11.66 10.66 17.36
CA ILE A 125 -11.61 12.13 17.38
C ILE A 125 -11.18 12.61 18.76
N THR A 126 -9.99 13.21 18.84
CA THR A 126 -9.38 13.63 20.10
C THR A 126 -9.68 15.09 20.43
N TYR A 127 -9.98 15.93 19.43
CA TYR A 127 -10.37 17.33 19.59
C TYR A 127 -11.45 17.75 18.57
N GLY A 128 -12.25 18.77 18.91
CA GLY A 128 -13.36 19.23 18.06
C GLY A 128 -14.50 18.21 17.94
N ARG A 129 -14.75 17.41 18.98
CA ARG A 129 -15.74 16.31 19.00
C ARG A 129 -17.19 16.76 18.78
N ASP A 130 -17.47 18.03 19.02
CA ASP A 130 -18.77 18.66 18.74
C ASP A 130 -19.00 18.89 17.24
N LYS A 131 -17.97 18.78 16.42
CA LYS A 131 -18.00 19.11 14.99
C LYS A 131 -17.93 17.89 14.07
N CYS A 132 -17.42 16.77 14.56
CA CYS A 132 -17.05 15.62 13.75
C CYS A 132 -17.60 14.33 14.32
N ILE A 133 -18.01 13.43 13.43
CA ILE A 133 -18.50 12.11 13.79
C ILE A 133 -17.31 11.29 14.27
N ASP A 134 -17.42 10.71 15.47
CA ASP A 134 -16.36 9.88 16.03
C ASP A 134 -16.54 8.40 15.69
N GLY A 135 -15.42 7.69 15.54
CA GLY A 135 -15.44 6.25 15.41
C GLY A 135 -15.70 5.72 13.99
N GLY A 136 -15.48 6.52 12.96
CA GLY A 136 -15.54 6.02 11.59
C GLY A 136 -14.42 5.03 11.25
N THR A 137 -14.60 4.32 10.15
CA THR A 137 -13.58 3.45 9.56
C THR A 137 -13.03 4.08 8.29
N ILE A 138 -11.73 4.29 8.26
CA ILE A 138 -11.00 4.81 7.11
C ILE A 138 -10.37 3.65 6.36
N THR A 139 -10.48 3.64 5.04
CA THR A 139 -9.70 2.79 4.14
C THR A 139 -8.89 3.67 3.21
N VAL A 140 -7.60 3.35 3.05
CA VAL A 140 -6.72 3.98 2.06
C VAL A 140 -6.14 2.95 1.12
N ARG A 141 -6.03 3.30 -0.16
CA ARG A 141 -5.33 2.52 -1.19
C ARG A 141 -4.41 3.43 -1.98
N TYR A 142 -3.15 3.05 -2.10
CA TYR A 142 -2.18 3.73 -2.95
C TYR A 142 -2.48 3.44 -4.42
N VAL A 143 -2.79 4.47 -5.19
CA VAL A 143 -3.10 4.39 -6.62
C VAL A 143 -2.47 5.59 -7.31
N ASN A 144 -1.58 5.34 -8.29
CA ASN A 144 -0.96 6.37 -9.13
C ASN A 144 -0.31 7.52 -8.34
N GLY A 145 0.37 7.22 -7.24
CA GLY A 145 1.06 8.23 -6.43
C GLY A 145 0.19 8.95 -5.39
N ASN A 146 -1.10 8.61 -5.30
CA ASN A 146 -2.06 9.21 -4.37
C ASN A 146 -2.70 8.13 -3.48
N LEU A 147 -3.38 8.56 -2.42
CA LEU A 147 -4.30 7.68 -1.68
C LEU A 147 -5.72 7.89 -2.17
N ALA A 148 -6.33 6.83 -2.71
CA ALA A 148 -7.77 6.70 -2.72
C ALA A 148 -8.22 6.46 -1.28
N TRP A 149 -8.94 7.42 -0.72
CA TRP A 149 -9.34 7.45 0.68
C TRP A 149 -10.87 7.36 0.76
N SER A 150 -11.37 6.55 1.69
CA SER A 150 -12.79 6.48 2.00
C SER A 150 -13.01 6.34 3.49
N TRP A 151 -14.10 6.93 3.98
CA TRP A 151 -14.53 6.84 5.37
C TRP A 151 -15.99 6.43 5.44
N PHE A 152 -16.32 5.63 6.44
CA PHE A 152 -17.69 5.22 6.74
C PHE A 152 -17.94 5.33 8.25
N GLY A 153 -19.08 5.89 8.62
CA GLY A 153 -19.47 6.02 10.02
C GLY A 153 -20.97 6.28 10.17
N GLU A 154 -21.41 6.38 11.42
CA GLU A 154 -22.81 6.57 11.77
C GLU A 154 -22.93 7.63 12.86
N ALA A 155 -23.94 8.50 12.74
CA ALA A 155 -24.31 9.43 13.77
C ALA A 155 -25.84 9.51 13.86
N GLN A 156 -26.38 9.42 15.08
CA GLN A 156 -27.83 9.54 15.33
C GLN A 156 -28.69 8.55 14.51
N GLY A 157 -28.15 7.36 14.20
CA GLY A 157 -28.83 6.35 13.39
C GLY A 157 -28.81 6.60 11.88
N GLU A 158 -28.09 7.61 11.42
CA GLU A 158 -27.87 7.90 10.01
C GLU A 158 -26.44 7.53 9.60
N GLN A 159 -26.32 6.86 8.44
CA GLN A 159 -25.03 6.48 7.88
C GLN A 159 -24.45 7.60 7.03
N TYR A 160 -23.15 7.80 7.19
CA TYR A 160 -22.37 8.77 6.45
C TYR A 160 -21.20 8.06 5.78
N ASN A 161 -20.92 8.45 4.54
CA ASN A 161 -19.73 8.03 3.82
C ASN A 161 -19.02 9.26 3.26
N ALA A 162 -17.69 9.22 3.23
CA ALA A 162 -16.89 10.25 2.58
C ALA A 162 -15.81 9.62 1.70
N ILE A 163 -15.45 10.30 0.62
CA ILE A 163 -14.40 9.86 -0.30
C ILE A 163 -13.46 11.02 -0.63
N ALA A 164 -12.19 10.72 -0.86
CA ALA A 164 -11.19 11.70 -1.27
C ALA A 164 -10.09 11.05 -2.12
N VAL A 165 -9.38 11.89 -2.88
CA VAL A 165 -8.04 11.57 -3.39
C VAL A 165 -7.06 12.44 -2.64
N LEU A 166 -6.15 11.81 -1.89
CA LEU A 166 -5.15 12.53 -1.12
C LEU A 166 -3.80 12.48 -1.84
N ALA A 167 -3.23 13.65 -2.10
CA ALA A 167 -1.91 13.80 -2.67
C ALA A 167 -0.86 13.92 -1.56
N ARG A 168 0.35 13.46 -1.84
CA ARG A 168 1.47 13.57 -0.91
C ARG A 168 1.87 15.05 -0.76
N GLN A 169 2.09 15.48 0.47
CA GLN A 169 2.60 16.82 0.79
C GLN A 169 4.14 16.86 0.72
#